data_AF-A0A1Y4ADL7-F1
#
_entry.id   AF-A0A1Y4ADL7-F1
#
_cell.length_a   1.000
_cell.length_b   1.000
_cell.length_c   1.000
_cell.angle_alpha   90.00
_cell.angle_beta   90.00
_cell.angle_gamma   90.00
#
_symmetry.space_group_name_H-M   'P 1'
#
loop_
_entity.id
_entity.type
_entity.pdbx_description
1 polymer ?
#
loop_
_entity_poly.entity_id
_entity_poly.type
_entity_poly.pdbx_seq_one_letter_code
_entity_poly.pdbx_strand_id
1 'polypeptide(L)'
;MESLIGTAIAVGIGLCIVGLGIWQMVTGNPRLLHSYHYATTPAAELAPLARETGVGLVAAGVGCMLMVPSVLPAWASVVGVVTMIAGIVVMLASIIRHNGGLITGGDTGMLAGMTPKTRLLVCGVFGALGSLFGIAPGAYMMATGDVSLLHSYHYATVAAADLPRLAFCEGLCMAGLGVSIFLCVFAAAGLTTHAPRPRWAIAIEVAGIVLFAVSLAALLLFIPYFGGSLNP
;
A
#
# COMPACT_ATOMS: atom_id res chain seq x y z
N MET A 1 -1.10 -13.32 -27.56
CA MET A 1 0.12 -12.47 -27.56
C MET A 1 0.02 -11.43 -26.46
N GLU A 2 -1.10 -10.71 -26.33
CA GLU A 2 -1.38 -9.77 -25.24
C GLU A 2 -1.29 -10.41 -23.84
N SER A 3 -1.90 -11.59 -23.62
CA SER A 3 -1.81 -12.30 -22.34
C SER A 3 -0.39 -12.74 -21.97
N LEU A 4 0.46 -13.04 -22.97
CA LEU A 4 1.85 -13.45 -22.75
C LEU A 4 2.73 -12.24 -22.38
N ILE A 5 2.47 -11.08 -22.99
CA ILE A 5 3.13 -9.81 -22.66
C ILE A 5 2.72 -9.36 -21.25
N GLY A 6 1.43 -9.41 -20.91
CA GLY A 6 0.93 -9.08 -19.57
C GLY A 6 1.55 -9.95 -18.48
N THR A 7 1.62 -11.26 -18.72
CA THR A 7 2.29 -12.24 -17.85
C THR A 7 3.78 -11.90 -17.68
N ALA A 8 4.50 -11.64 -18.78
CA ALA A 8 5.92 -11.32 -18.74
C ALA A 8 6.20 -10.01 -17.97
N ILE A 9 5.35 -8.99 -18.11
CA ILE A 9 5.45 -7.74 -17.36
C ILE A 9 5.22 -7.99 -15.88
N ALA A 10 4.16 -8.71 -15.50
CA ALA A 10 3.85 -8.99 -14.10
C ALA A 10 4.97 -9.79 -13.40
N VAL A 11 5.47 -10.84 -14.06
CA VAL A 11 6.61 -11.62 -13.58
C VAL A 11 7.88 -10.78 -13.52
N GLY A 12 8.15 -9.97 -14.54
CA GLY A 12 9.30 -9.07 -14.57
C GLY A 12 9.30 -8.05 -13.44
N ILE A 13 8.15 -7.41 -13.17
CA ILE A 13 7.97 -6.49 -12.03
C ILE A 13 8.20 -7.24 -10.72
N GLY A 14 7.59 -8.42 -10.54
CA GLY A 14 7.77 -9.24 -9.35
C GLY A 14 9.23 -9.63 -9.11
N LEU A 15 9.96 -10.04 -10.15
CA LEU A 15 11.39 -10.33 -10.09
C LEU A 15 12.24 -9.10 -9.72
N CYS A 16 11.93 -7.93 -10.27
CA CYS A 16 12.58 -6.68 -9.89
C CYS A 16 12.37 -6.39 -8.40
N ILE A 17 11.14 -6.51 -7.91
CA ILE A 17 10.80 -6.30 -6.50
C ILE A 17 11.57 -7.29 -5.60
N VAL A 18 11.59 -8.57 -5.96
CA VAL A 18 12.36 -9.60 -5.25
C VAL A 18 13.86 -9.27 -5.25
N GLY A 19 14.42 -8.87 -6.39
CA GLY A 19 15.83 -8.49 -6.51
C GLY A 19 16.19 -7.31 -5.61
N LEU A 20 15.35 -6.28 -5.56
CA LEU A 20 15.51 -5.15 -4.64
C LEU A 20 15.44 -5.58 -3.17
N GLY A 21 14.54 -6.51 -2.83
CA GLY A 21 14.42 -7.06 -1.48
C GLY A 21 15.65 -7.87 -1.05
N ILE A 22 16.12 -8.77 -1.93
CA ILE A 22 17.36 -9.54 -1.71
C ILE A 22 18.55 -8.60 -1.56
N TRP A 23 18.64 -7.56 -2.39
CA TRP A 23 19.70 -6.56 -2.27
C TRP A 23 19.69 -5.88 -0.90
N GLN A 24 18.52 -5.46 -0.38
CA GLN A 24 18.44 -4.89 0.98
C GLN A 24 18.84 -5.90 2.06
N MET A 25 18.43 -7.16 1.92
CA MET A 25 18.79 -8.24 2.86
C MET A 25 20.29 -8.50 2.89
N VAL A 26 20.93 -8.58 1.73
CA VAL A 26 22.36 -8.89 1.61
C VAL A 26 23.21 -7.71 2.07
N THR A 27 22.88 -6.50 1.62
CA THR A 27 23.69 -5.31 1.89
C THR A 27 23.41 -4.67 3.25
N GLY A 28 22.22 -4.88 3.82
CA GLY A 28 21.76 -4.14 5.00
C GLY A 28 21.65 -2.64 4.74
N ASN A 29 21.49 -2.21 3.48
CA ASN A 29 21.50 -0.80 3.12
C ASN A 29 20.07 -0.27 2.97
N PRO A 30 19.65 0.75 3.76
CA PRO A 30 18.28 1.26 3.75
C PRO A 30 17.98 2.23 2.60
N ARG A 31 18.93 2.50 1.68
CA ARG A 31 18.79 3.53 0.61
C ARG A 31 17.64 3.28 -0.37
N LEU A 32 17.09 2.08 -0.43
CA LEU A 32 15.90 1.78 -1.23
C LEU A 32 14.59 2.14 -0.50
N LEU A 33 14.65 2.40 0.80
CA LEU A 33 13.56 3.03 1.54
C LEU A 33 13.61 4.54 1.30
N HIS A 34 12.46 5.18 1.33
CA HIS A 34 12.44 6.63 1.42
C HIS A 34 13.13 7.09 2.71
N SER A 35 13.84 8.21 2.65
CA SER A 35 14.64 8.73 3.78
C SER A 35 13.81 8.90 5.07
N TYR A 36 12.54 9.25 4.95
CA TYR A 36 11.63 9.42 6.09
C TYR A 36 11.24 8.11 6.81
N HIS A 37 11.49 6.94 6.20
CA HIS A 37 11.26 5.62 6.81
C HIS A 37 12.42 5.15 7.71
N TYR A 38 13.56 5.83 7.69
CA TYR A 38 14.70 5.50 8.55
C TYR A 38 15.37 6.73 9.19
N ALA A 39 14.77 7.93 9.03
CA ALA A 39 15.37 9.19 9.45
C ALA A 39 15.68 9.26 10.97
N THR A 40 14.94 8.53 11.79
CA THR A 40 15.14 8.47 13.25
C THR A 40 15.64 7.11 13.74
N THR A 41 15.98 6.21 12.81
CA THR A 41 16.50 4.88 13.14
C THR A 41 17.93 4.99 13.66
N PRO A 42 18.26 4.44 14.84
CA PRO A 42 19.63 4.40 15.34
C PRO A 42 20.59 3.75 14.35
N ALA A 43 21.84 4.22 14.27
CA ALA A 43 22.81 3.72 13.29
C ALA A 43 23.01 2.19 13.34
N ALA A 44 22.95 1.60 14.55
CA ALA A 44 23.05 0.15 14.75
C ALA A 44 21.84 -0.64 14.21
N GLU A 45 20.67 0.00 14.11
CA GLU A 45 19.41 -0.61 13.68
C GLU A 45 19.12 -0.41 12.18
N LEU A 46 19.91 0.41 11.47
CA LEU A 46 19.71 0.66 10.03
C LEU A 46 19.83 -0.62 9.19
N ALA A 47 20.83 -1.47 9.50
CA ALA A 47 21.02 -2.73 8.79
C ALA A 47 19.96 -3.78 9.12
N PRO A 48 19.60 -4.02 10.40
CA PRO A 48 18.42 -4.80 10.77
C PRO A 48 17.13 -4.34 10.06
N LEU A 49 16.84 -3.03 10.08
CA LEU A 49 15.68 -2.44 9.40
C LEU A 49 15.68 -2.81 7.91
N ALA A 50 16.76 -2.54 7.19
CA ALA A 50 16.87 -2.83 5.76
C ALA A 50 16.66 -4.33 5.45
N ARG A 51 17.18 -5.21 6.30
CA ARG A 51 17.02 -6.66 6.12
C ARG A 51 15.57 -7.10 6.26
N GLU A 52 14.89 -6.62 7.29
CA GLU A 52 13.50 -6.99 7.56
C GLU A 52 12.54 -6.38 6.53
N THR A 53 12.74 -5.12 6.13
CA THR A 53 11.99 -4.54 5.02
C THR A 53 12.27 -5.27 3.72
N GLY A 54 13.51 -5.73 3.51
CA GLY A 54 13.87 -6.60 2.39
C GLY A 54 13.08 -7.91 2.36
N VAL A 55 12.87 -8.58 3.49
CA VAL A 55 12.03 -9.79 3.58
C VAL A 55 10.59 -9.48 3.16
N GLY A 56 10.02 -8.39 3.67
CA GLY A 56 8.67 -7.98 3.30
C GLY A 56 8.55 -7.62 1.81
N LEU A 57 9.60 -7.01 1.23
CA LEU A 57 9.65 -6.69 -0.19
C LEU A 57 9.75 -7.96 -1.06
N VAL A 58 10.56 -8.95 -0.67
CA VAL A 58 10.60 -10.26 -1.33
C VAL A 58 9.23 -10.93 -1.31
N ALA A 59 8.57 -10.96 -0.14
CA ALA A 59 7.23 -11.52 -0.01
C ALA A 59 6.21 -10.78 -0.92
N ALA A 60 6.28 -9.45 -1.00
CA ALA A 60 5.44 -8.67 -1.90
C ALA A 60 5.69 -9.01 -3.38
N GLY A 61 6.95 -9.09 -3.80
CA GLY A 61 7.30 -9.46 -5.17
C GLY A 61 6.87 -10.88 -5.54
N VAL A 62 7.03 -11.85 -4.64
CA VAL A 62 6.49 -13.22 -4.81
C VAL A 62 4.97 -13.19 -4.90
N GLY A 63 4.30 -12.42 -4.05
CA GLY A 63 2.86 -12.22 -4.07
C GLY A 63 2.36 -11.73 -5.44
N CYS A 64 3.01 -10.71 -6.01
CA CYS A 64 2.71 -10.20 -7.34
C CYS A 64 2.84 -11.28 -8.43
N MET A 65 3.88 -12.11 -8.39
CA MET A 65 4.08 -13.19 -9.37
C MET A 65 3.04 -14.30 -9.26
N LEU A 66 2.49 -14.54 -8.06
CA LEU A 66 1.44 -15.52 -7.84
C LEU A 66 0.05 -15.04 -8.31
N MET A 67 -0.13 -13.72 -8.45
CA MET A 67 -1.37 -13.10 -8.96
C MET A 67 -1.45 -13.08 -10.50
N VAL A 68 -0.82 -14.06 -11.17
CA VAL A 68 -0.81 -14.19 -12.64
C VAL A 68 -1.61 -15.43 -13.07
N PRO A 69 -2.95 -15.39 -13.00
CA PRO A 69 -3.82 -16.55 -13.25
C PRO A 69 -3.86 -17.01 -14.72
N SER A 70 -3.22 -16.29 -15.65
CA SER A 70 -3.04 -16.76 -17.03
C SER A 70 -2.16 -18.02 -17.12
N VAL A 71 -1.33 -18.26 -16.10
CA VAL A 71 -0.40 -19.40 -16.02
C VAL A 71 -0.55 -20.21 -14.74
N LEU A 72 -1.24 -19.67 -13.73
CA LEU A 72 -1.46 -20.31 -12.43
C LEU A 72 -2.96 -20.54 -12.15
N PRO A 73 -3.31 -21.57 -11.38
CA PRO A 73 -4.70 -21.78 -10.98
C PRO A 73 -5.23 -20.60 -10.12
N ALA A 74 -6.54 -20.34 -10.16
CA ALA A 74 -7.15 -19.17 -9.50
C ALA A 74 -6.84 -19.04 -7.99
N TRP A 75 -6.64 -20.17 -7.28
CA TRP A 75 -6.26 -20.14 -5.86
C TRP A 75 -4.88 -19.52 -5.64
N ALA A 76 -3.98 -19.57 -6.62
CA ALA A 76 -2.66 -18.97 -6.53
C ALA A 76 -2.75 -17.45 -6.39
N SER A 77 -3.72 -16.80 -7.05
CA SER A 77 -3.97 -15.37 -6.88
C SER A 77 -4.36 -15.01 -5.45
N VAL A 78 -5.17 -15.85 -4.79
CA VAL A 78 -5.53 -15.65 -3.39
C VAL A 78 -4.29 -15.75 -2.50
N VAL A 79 -3.46 -16.77 -2.71
CA VAL A 79 -2.17 -16.92 -1.99
C VAL A 79 -1.25 -15.73 -2.28
N GLY A 80 -1.22 -15.25 -3.51
CA GLY A 80 -0.45 -14.09 -3.93
C GLY A 80 -0.88 -12.81 -3.20
N VAL A 81 -2.18 -12.53 -3.15
CA VAL A 81 -2.75 -11.41 -2.37
C VAL A 81 -2.36 -11.52 -0.90
N VAL A 82 -2.57 -12.68 -0.27
CA VAL A 82 -2.24 -12.90 1.15
C VAL A 82 -0.75 -12.68 1.40
N THR A 83 0.12 -13.22 0.53
CA THR A 83 1.58 -13.08 0.64
C THR A 83 2.01 -11.63 0.46
N MET A 84 1.39 -10.90 -0.47
CA MET A 84 1.67 -9.49 -0.71
C MET A 84 1.26 -8.63 0.49
N ILE A 85 0.06 -8.83 1.03
CA ILE A 85 -0.41 -8.10 2.22
C ILE A 85 0.49 -8.42 3.42
N ALA A 86 0.86 -9.68 3.64
CA ALA A 86 1.78 -10.05 4.70
C ALA A 86 3.15 -9.38 4.54
N GLY A 87 3.68 -9.32 3.31
CA GLY A 87 4.92 -8.63 2.99
C GLY A 87 4.86 -7.13 3.30
N ILE A 88 3.77 -6.46 2.92
CA ILE A 88 3.51 -5.06 3.27
C ILE A 88 3.47 -4.88 4.77
N VAL A 89 2.71 -5.70 5.51
CA VAL A 89 2.62 -5.63 6.98
C VAL A 89 3.99 -5.79 7.63
N VAL A 90 4.83 -6.73 7.16
CA VAL A 90 6.21 -6.89 7.64
C VAL A 90 7.02 -5.62 7.41
N MET A 91 6.97 -5.02 6.21
CA MET A 91 7.68 -3.76 5.94
C MET A 91 7.23 -2.64 6.87
N LEU A 92 5.91 -2.42 6.99
CA LEU A 92 5.35 -1.35 7.83
C LEU A 92 5.71 -1.56 9.30
N ALA A 93 5.56 -2.79 9.82
CA ALA A 93 5.89 -3.12 11.20
C ALA A 93 7.38 -2.94 11.51
N SER A 94 8.26 -3.33 10.58
CA SER A 94 9.71 -3.18 10.71
C SER A 94 10.10 -1.69 10.76
N ILE A 95 9.54 -0.88 9.86
CA ILE A 95 9.72 0.57 9.87
C ILE A 95 9.23 1.16 11.19
N ILE A 96 8.01 0.85 11.63
CA ILE A 96 7.48 1.39 12.89
C ILE A 96 8.34 0.97 14.08
N ARG A 97 8.84 -0.27 14.11
CA ARG A 97 9.64 -0.77 15.22
C ARG A 97 11.00 -0.08 15.33
N HIS A 98 11.70 0.07 14.20
CA HIS A 98 13.07 0.59 14.16
C HIS A 98 13.13 2.12 14.07
N ASN A 99 12.21 2.71 13.31
CA ASN A 99 12.11 4.14 13.07
C ASN A 99 11.05 4.80 13.98
N GLY A 100 10.37 4.03 14.84
CA GLY A 100 9.32 4.49 15.75
C GLY A 100 7.99 4.87 15.09
N GLY A 101 7.92 4.94 13.75
CA GLY A 101 6.71 5.29 12.98
C GLY A 101 6.97 5.33 11.48
N LEU A 102 5.88 5.34 10.70
CA LEU A 102 5.93 5.19 9.24
C LEU A 102 6.53 6.40 8.53
N ILE A 103 6.14 7.60 8.94
CA ILE A 103 6.69 8.85 8.44
C ILE A 103 7.34 9.57 9.62
N THR A 104 8.66 9.71 9.56
CA THR A 104 9.41 10.51 10.52
C THR A 104 10.20 11.58 9.80
N GLY A 105 10.27 12.76 10.42
CA GLY A 105 11.30 13.74 10.08
C GLY A 105 12.47 13.50 11.03
N GLY A 106 13.68 13.35 10.49
CA GLY A 106 14.86 13.75 11.28
C GLY A 106 14.85 15.27 11.48
N ASP A 107 15.90 15.82 12.07
CA ASP A 107 16.05 17.28 12.30
C ASP A 107 16.06 18.12 11.00
N THR A 108 15.98 17.48 9.82
CA THR A 108 16.08 18.07 8.48
C THR A 108 14.83 17.88 7.60
N GLY A 109 13.74 17.33 8.13
CA GLY A 109 12.50 17.11 7.35
C GLY A 109 11.65 18.37 7.14
N MET A 110 10.82 18.40 6.08
CA MET A 110 9.89 19.52 5.79
C MET A 110 9.01 19.90 7.00
N LEU A 111 8.67 18.93 7.86
CA LEU A 111 7.83 19.13 9.03
C LEU A 111 8.61 19.53 10.30
N ALA A 112 9.94 19.40 10.33
CA ALA A 112 10.76 19.48 11.55
C ALA A 112 10.77 20.90 12.17
N GLY A 113 10.72 21.95 11.36
CA GLY A 113 10.71 23.35 11.82
C GLY A 113 9.31 23.92 12.09
N MET A 114 8.24 23.15 11.87
CA MET A 114 6.87 23.67 11.92
C MET A 114 6.29 23.60 13.34
N THR A 115 5.50 24.63 13.70
CA THR A 115 4.70 24.57 14.94
C THR A 115 3.72 23.39 14.89
N PRO A 116 3.28 22.85 16.05
CA PRO A 116 2.31 21.75 16.09
C PRO A 116 1.03 22.02 15.28
N LYS A 117 0.50 23.25 15.36
CA LYS A 117 -0.70 23.67 14.61
C LYS A 117 -0.45 23.69 13.10
N THR A 118 0.70 24.22 12.68
CA THR A 118 1.08 24.25 11.27
C THR A 118 1.25 22.85 10.70
N ARG A 119 1.86 21.91 11.45
CA ARG A 119 1.99 20.51 11.01
C ARG A 119 0.65 19.83 10.81
N LEU A 120 -0.27 19.98 11.77
CA LEU A 120 -1.62 19.43 11.67
C LEU A 120 -2.35 19.98 10.44
N LEU A 121 -2.25 21.29 10.20
CA LEU A 121 -2.86 21.92 9.02
C LEU A 121 -2.25 21.37 7.72
N VAL A 122 -0.93 21.36 7.60
CA VAL A 122 -0.21 20.89 6.42
C VAL A 122 -0.54 19.43 6.14
N CYS A 123 -0.39 18.55 7.13
CA CYS A 123 -0.70 17.12 6.99
C CYS A 123 -2.18 16.88 6.71
N GLY A 124 -3.09 17.65 7.32
CA GLY A 124 -4.52 17.59 7.04
C GLY A 124 -4.85 17.98 5.60
N VAL A 125 -4.28 19.06 5.09
CA VAL A 125 -4.50 19.50 3.70
C VAL A 125 -3.91 18.51 2.71
N PHE A 126 -2.65 18.11 2.88
CA PHE A 126 -2.02 17.14 1.98
C PHE A 126 -2.68 15.76 2.05
N GLY A 127 -3.06 15.31 3.24
CA GLY A 127 -3.82 14.07 3.43
C GLY A 127 -5.17 14.16 2.73
N ALA A 128 -5.88 15.29 2.84
CA ALA A 128 -7.18 15.47 2.19
C ALA A 128 -7.03 15.46 0.66
N LEU A 129 -6.07 16.23 0.12
CA LEU A 129 -5.79 16.23 -1.32
C LEU A 129 -5.37 14.85 -1.83
N GLY A 130 -4.51 14.14 -1.10
CA GLY A 130 -4.09 12.77 -1.45
C GLY A 130 -5.26 11.77 -1.40
N SER A 131 -6.16 11.90 -0.43
CA SER A 131 -7.32 11.01 -0.29
C SER A 131 -8.29 11.08 -1.48
N LEU A 132 -8.35 12.23 -2.17
CA LEU A 132 -9.23 12.41 -3.32
C LEU A 132 -8.90 11.46 -4.48
N PHE A 133 -7.64 11.02 -4.61
CA PHE A 133 -7.27 10.04 -5.64
C PHE A 133 -7.96 8.68 -5.45
N GLY A 134 -8.35 8.32 -4.24
CA GLY A 134 -9.16 7.11 -3.97
C GLY A 134 -10.65 7.41 -3.82
N ILE A 135 -10.99 8.48 -3.09
CA ILE A 135 -12.39 8.81 -2.78
C ILE A 135 -13.16 9.25 -4.02
N ALA A 136 -12.59 10.09 -4.88
CA ALA A 136 -13.31 10.61 -6.06
C ALA A 136 -13.68 9.50 -7.06
N PRO A 137 -12.76 8.65 -7.54
CA PRO A 137 -13.14 7.54 -8.41
C PRO A 137 -14.04 6.54 -7.68
N GLY A 138 -13.82 6.28 -6.39
CA GLY A 138 -14.65 5.36 -5.62
C GLY A 138 -16.10 5.84 -5.48
N ALA A 139 -16.30 7.12 -5.16
CA ALA A 139 -17.61 7.74 -5.07
C ALA A 139 -18.33 7.75 -6.42
N TYR A 140 -17.60 8.02 -7.51
CA TYR A 140 -18.15 7.92 -8.86
C TYR A 140 -18.69 6.52 -9.13
N MET A 141 -17.88 5.48 -8.94
CA MET A 141 -18.28 4.09 -9.22
C MET A 141 -19.46 3.64 -8.35
N MET A 142 -19.48 4.00 -7.06
CA MET A 142 -20.61 3.70 -6.17
C MET A 142 -21.90 4.40 -6.60
N ALA A 143 -21.82 5.63 -7.13
CA ALA A 143 -22.99 6.41 -7.53
C ALA A 143 -23.55 6.01 -8.89
N THR A 144 -22.68 5.65 -9.85
CA THR A 144 -23.08 5.39 -11.24
C THR A 144 -23.21 3.91 -11.55
N GLY A 145 -22.57 3.03 -10.77
CA GLY A 145 -22.40 1.62 -11.12
C GLY A 145 -21.45 1.40 -12.30
N ASP A 146 -20.72 2.44 -12.73
CA ASP A 146 -19.80 2.37 -13.86
C ASP A 146 -18.45 1.81 -13.42
N VAL A 147 -17.92 0.85 -14.19
CA VAL A 147 -16.62 0.20 -13.99
C VAL A 147 -15.51 0.81 -14.87
N SER A 148 -15.81 1.83 -15.67
CA SER A 148 -14.89 2.43 -16.65
C SER A 148 -13.59 2.99 -16.07
N LEU A 149 -13.56 3.28 -14.77
CA LEU A 149 -12.36 3.71 -14.05
C LEU A 149 -11.44 2.56 -13.63
N LEU A 150 -11.88 1.31 -13.79
CA LEU A 150 -11.05 0.13 -13.68
C LEU A 150 -10.39 -0.16 -15.04
N HIS A 151 -9.29 -0.90 -15.02
CA HIS A 151 -8.79 -1.51 -16.25
C HIS A 151 -9.82 -2.50 -16.82
N SER A 152 -9.96 -2.54 -18.15
CA SER A 152 -10.98 -3.35 -18.84
C SER A 152 -10.92 -4.84 -18.50
N TYR A 153 -9.71 -5.39 -18.33
CA TYR A 153 -9.54 -6.80 -17.98
C TYR A 153 -10.07 -7.17 -16.57
N HIS A 154 -10.28 -6.20 -15.68
CA HIS A 154 -10.91 -6.45 -14.38
C HIS A 154 -12.40 -6.78 -14.49
N TYR A 155 -13.06 -6.41 -15.57
CA TYR A 155 -14.51 -6.59 -15.72
C TYR A 155 -14.95 -7.19 -17.06
N ALA A 156 -14.03 -7.45 -17.98
CA ALA A 156 -14.34 -7.97 -19.32
C ALA A 156 -15.14 -9.28 -19.33
N THR A 157 -14.94 -10.12 -18.31
CA THR A 157 -15.59 -11.44 -18.15
C THR A 157 -16.71 -11.45 -17.10
N VAL A 158 -16.97 -10.31 -16.46
CA VAL A 158 -18.01 -10.18 -15.43
C VAL A 158 -19.38 -10.11 -16.09
N ALA A 159 -20.36 -10.82 -15.53
CA ALA A 159 -21.72 -10.78 -16.05
C ALA A 159 -22.27 -9.34 -15.99
N ALA A 160 -22.94 -8.89 -17.05
CA ALA A 160 -23.43 -7.50 -17.15
C ALA A 160 -24.35 -7.11 -15.97
N ALA A 161 -25.11 -8.06 -15.42
CA ALA A 161 -25.96 -7.86 -14.25
C ALA A 161 -25.20 -7.60 -12.94
N ASP A 162 -23.95 -8.05 -12.85
CA ASP A 162 -23.10 -7.91 -11.66
C ASP A 162 -22.17 -6.70 -11.72
N LEU A 163 -22.01 -6.06 -12.89
CA LEU A 163 -21.15 -4.87 -13.05
C LEU A 163 -21.47 -3.73 -12.06
N PRO A 164 -22.73 -3.37 -11.79
CA PRO A 164 -23.02 -2.33 -10.81
C PRO A 164 -22.61 -2.71 -9.37
N ARG A 165 -22.69 -4.00 -9.03
CA ARG A 165 -22.27 -4.50 -7.71
C ARG A 165 -20.76 -4.53 -7.58
N LEU A 166 -20.06 -4.97 -8.63
CA LEU A 166 -18.60 -4.86 -8.70
C LEU A 166 -18.16 -3.40 -8.56
N ALA A 167 -18.76 -2.48 -9.32
CA ALA A 167 -18.47 -1.05 -9.25
C ALA A 167 -18.65 -0.48 -7.84
N PHE A 168 -19.73 -0.87 -7.16
CA PHE A 168 -19.96 -0.47 -5.77
C PHE A 168 -18.89 -1.01 -4.81
N CYS A 169 -18.58 -2.30 -4.90
CA CYS A 169 -17.59 -2.96 -4.03
C CYS A 169 -16.18 -2.38 -4.24
N GLU A 170 -15.73 -2.27 -5.49
CA GLU A 170 -14.44 -1.66 -5.86
C GLU A 170 -14.39 -0.18 -5.45
N GLY A 171 -15.50 0.55 -5.68
CA GLY A 171 -15.60 1.95 -5.29
C GLY A 171 -15.50 2.17 -3.78
N LEU A 172 -16.12 1.29 -2.98
CA LEU A 172 -16.00 1.30 -1.52
C LEU A 172 -14.55 1.02 -1.08
N CYS A 173 -13.87 0.06 -1.72
CA CYS A 173 -12.49 -0.26 -1.43
C CYS A 173 -11.55 0.92 -1.77
N MET A 174 -11.74 1.58 -2.91
CA MET A 174 -10.98 2.77 -3.29
C MET A 174 -11.23 3.95 -2.34
N ALA A 175 -12.47 4.17 -1.91
CA ALA A 175 -12.77 5.16 -0.90
C ALA A 175 -12.08 4.84 0.44
N GLY A 176 -12.08 3.57 0.85
CA GLY A 176 -11.35 3.09 2.03
C GLY A 176 -9.84 3.32 1.93
N LEU A 177 -9.23 3.05 0.78
CA LEU A 177 -7.82 3.39 0.50
C LEU A 177 -7.58 4.90 0.61
N GLY A 178 -8.46 5.73 0.05
CA GLY A 178 -8.36 7.19 0.17
C GLY A 178 -8.43 7.66 1.63
N VAL A 179 -9.36 7.14 2.43
CA VAL A 179 -9.45 7.44 3.87
C VAL A 179 -8.20 6.98 4.61
N SER A 180 -7.66 5.81 4.29
CA SER A 180 -6.43 5.30 4.91
C SER A 180 -5.24 6.22 4.67
N ILE A 181 -5.09 6.76 3.45
CA ILE A 181 -4.06 7.75 3.10
C ILE A 181 -4.21 9.00 3.97
N PHE A 182 -5.44 9.53 4.10
CA PHE A 182 -5.71 10.68 4.97
C PHE A 182 -5.26 10.40 6.41
N LEU A 183 -5.64 9.25 6.98
CA LEU A 183 -5.31 8.91 8.36
C LEU A 183 -3.80 8.83 8.58
N CYS A 184 -3.06 8.11 7.73
CA CYS A 184 -1.60 7.97 7.88
C CYS A 184 -0.87 9.31 7.68
N VAL A 185 -1.25 10.10 6.69
CA VAL A 185 -0.65 11.43 6.48
C VAL A 185 -0.98 12.36 7.65
N PHE A 186 -2.21 12.35 8.15
CA PHE A 186 -2.62 13.16 9.30
C PHE A 186 -1.88 12.76 10.58
N ALA A 187 -1.72 11.47 10.85
CA ALA A 187 -0.96 10.95 11.97
C ALA A 187 0.52 11.38 11.93
N ALA A 188 1.12 11.53 10.75
CA ALA A 188 2.48 12.05 10.61
C ALA A 188 2.71 13.41 11.29
N ALA A 189 1.66 14.24 11.43
CA ALA A 189 1.75 15.52 12.16
C ALA A 189 2.15 15.32 13.64
N GLY A 190 1.71 14.23 14.26
CA GLY A 190 2.06 13.86 15.62
C GLY A 190 3.27 12.92 15.72
N LEU A 191 3.57 12.14 14.68
CA LEU A 191 4.71 11.19 14.70
C LEU A 191 6.05 11.83 14.37
N THR A 192 6.06 13.04 13.79
CA THR A 192 7.28 13.82 13.52
C THR A 192 7.74 14.69 14.70
N THR A 193 7.11 14.59 15.87
CA THR A 193 7.61 15.22 17.10
C THR A 193 8.67 14.35 17.78
N HIS A 194 9.54 14.95 18.60
CA HIS A 194 10.43 14.17 19.46
C HIS A 194 9.65 13.19 20.36
N ALA A 195 10.30 12.09 20.74
CA ALA A 195 9.72 11.15 21.69
C ALA A 195 9.49 11.82 23.06
N PRO A 196 8.44 11.43 23.81
CA PRO A 196 7.48 10.37 23.51
C PRO A 196 6.42 10.81 22.49
N ARG A 197 6.07 9.89 21.57
CA ARG A 197 5.07 10.15 20.54
C ARG A 197 3.65 10.16 21.14
N PRO A 198 2.78 11.07 20.69
CA PRO A 198 1.43 11.17 21.22
C PRO A 198 0.58 9.95 20.84
N ARG A 199 -0.15 9.39 21.81
CA ARG A 199 -0.97 8.18 21.64
C ARG A 199 -2.03 8.30 20.55
N TRP A 200 -2.60 9.50 20.37
CA TRP A 200 -3.60 9.74 19.32
C TRP A 200 -3.01 9.51 17.92
N ALA A 201 -1.76 9.93 17.68
CA ALA A 201 -1.14 9.81 16.38
C ALA A 201 -0.83 8.35 16.06
N ILE A 202 -0.36 7.59 17.05
CA ILE A 202 -0.16 6.14 16.92
C ILE A 202 -1.49 5.44 16.62
N ALA A 203 -2.56 5.77 17.35
CA ALA A 203 -3.87 5.15 17.14
C ALA A 203 -4.43 5.43 15.74
N ILE A 204 -4.32 6.67 15.25
CA ILE A 204 -4.74 7.04 13.89
C ILE A 204 -3.89 6.32 12.84
N GLU A 205 -2.57 6.27 13.02
CA GLU A 205 -1.67 5.56 12.10
C GLU A 205 -2.05 4.08 11.99
N VAL A 206 -2.23 3.40 13.13
CA VAL A 206 -2.62 1.98 13.16
C VAL A 206 -3.97 1.78 12.48
N ALA A 207 -4.96 2.64 12.75
CA ALA A 207 -6.26 2.58 12.08
C ALA A 207 -6.13 2.76 10.56
N GLY A 208 -5.29 3.70 10.12
CA GLY A 208 -4.97 3.91 8.71
C GLY A 208 -4.36 2.69 8.05
N ILE A 209 -3.32 2.09 8.66
CA ILE A 209 -2.67 0.86 8.16
C ILE A 209 -3.67 -0.29 8.04
N VAL A 210 -4.48 -0.52 9.07
CA VAL A 210 -5.46 -1.61 9.07
C VAL A 210 -6.49 -1.40 7.98
N LEU A 211 -7.02 -0.17 7.84
CA LEU A 211 -7.96 0.17 6.78
C LEU A 211 -7.33 -0.01 5.40
N PHE A 212 -6.08 0.44 5.21
CA PHE A 212 -5.36 0.26 3.95
C PHE A 212 -5.24 -1.22 3.58
N ALA A 213 -4.80 -2.06 4.52
CA ALA A 213 -4.61 -3.49 4.28
C ALA A 213 -5.94 -4.20 3.95
N VAL A 214 -7.01 -3.90 4.69
CA VAL A 214 -8.33 -4.47 4.45
C VAL A 214 -8.91 -4.01 3.12
N SER A 215 -8.83 -2.70 2.82
CA SER A 215 -9.32 -2.15 1.56
C SER A 215 -8.54 -2.67 0.35
N LEU A 216 -7.21 -2.79 0.45
CA LEU A 216 -6.39 -3.37 -0.62
C LEU A 216 -6.70 -4.85 -0.84
N ALA A 217 -6.82 -5.63 0.24
CA ALA A 217 -7.18 -7.04 0.13
C ALA A 217 -8.57 -7.22 -0.50
N ALA A 218 -9.56 -6.43 -0.08
CA ALA A 218 -10.91 -6.47 -0.62
C ALA A 218 -10.95 -6.07 -2.10
N LEU A 219 -10.26 -4.99 -2.50
CA LEU A 219 -10.10 -4.55 -3.89
C LEU A 219 -9.58 -5.70 -4.79
N LEU A 220 -8.59 -6.44 -4.30
CA LEU A 220 -7.98 -7.52 -5.08
C LEU A 220 -8.81 -8.81 -5.09
N LEU A 221 -9.70 -9.00 -4.12
CA LEU A 221 -10.51 -10.21 -3.99
C LEU A 221 -11.90 -10.07 -4.63
N PHE A 222 -12.46 -8.85 -4.71
CA PHE A 222 -13.76 -8.64 -5.36
C PHE A 222 -13.69 -8.87 -6.87
N ILE A 223 -12.61 -8.45 -7.53
CA ILE A 223 -12.38 -8.71 -8.96
C ILE A 223 -12.60 -10.20 -9.32
N PRO A 224 -11.83 -11.17 -8.77
CA PRO A 224 -12.04 -12.58 -9.08
C PRO A 224 -13.35 -13.14 -8.52
N TYR A 225 -13.86 -12.61 -7.41
CA TYR A 225 -15.17 -13.03 -6.86
C TYR A 225 -16.32 -12.79 -7.84
N PHE A 226 -16.31 -11.67 -8.57
CA PHE A 226 -17.29 -11.37 -9.62
C PHE A 226 -16.95 -11.99 -10.98
N GLY A 227 -15.88 -12.78 -11.07
CA GLY A 227 -15.44 -13.43 -12.32
C GLY A 227 -14.55 -12.58 -13.22
N GLY A 228 -13.99 -11.49 -12.70
CA GLY A 228 -13.00 -10.64 -13.37
C GLY A 228 -11.56 -11.17 -13.26
N SER A 229 -10.63 -10.48 -13.91
CA SER A 229 -9.20 -10.86 -13.94
C SER A 229 -8.30 -9.82 -13.28
N LEU A 230 -7.28 -10.25 -12.53
CA LEU A 230 -6.28 -9.36 -11.90
C LEU A 230 -5.15 -8.97 -12.86
N ASN A 231 -5.14 -9.56 -14.05
CA ASN A 231 -4.12 -9.43 -15.07
C ASN A 231 -4.77 -9.37 -16.47
N PRO A 232 -4.17 -8.64 -17.42
CA PRO A 232 -4.63 -8.54 -18.80
C PRO A 232 -4.46 -9.85 -19.59
#